data_AF-A0AA38H6B9-F1
#
_entry.id   AF-A0AA38H6B9-F1
#
_cell.length_a   1.000
_cell.length_b   1.000
_cell.length_c   1.000
_cell.angle_alpha   90.00
_cell.angle_beta   90.00
_cell.angle_gamma   90.00
#
_symmetry.space_group_name_H-M   'P 1'
#
loop_
_entity.id
_entity.type
_entity.pdbx_description
1 polymer ?
#
loop_
_entity_poly.entity_id
_entity_poly.type
_entity_poly.pdbx_seq_one_letter_code
_entity_poly.pdbx_strand_id
1 'polypeptide(L)'
;MPASSDGVLSGKGHRASFRTNLRPDKHYFTTFPAFGLTNQFICIYTSIYMALLSDRIPILQPFIPHYSHLGGHGTFLPIGEVYDLNRLRAVLDLPIVEMWELKASTILNTTDPAIEETPVIDEIGCWSMWMTSYGGKYGISDTYRFQPEWTPIPQEHVRAGGLQPNLRDTTSLLRIRPPGQDFTLPPGSQTVLTRLNVTQPEMVPDNHVACLDVTMFMMVEPERWDVTGEWVAGDGAWQAVGRHMRFQPFWLNLAEVYLRRTFGVAEGDAIPPYIGVHIRRTDFSDTLKAVSLRHYAHAASIVQNNIRTYLGVDVKRILVLTDETDPEWLKQIDSFEGWSYVNHEAAKTKELGLWYPTLLDTVMMSGGIGLVGLYKSTMAIMASHRVTEWNAGVAKLLQHDYGLQVPDGWEWANSRG
;
A
#
# COMPACT_ATOMS: atom_id res chain seq x y z
N MET A 1 -20.69 1.63 -19.22
CA MET A 1 -21.16 0.42 -18.51
C MET A 1 -20.17 0.17 -17.38
N PRO A 2 -20.57 -0.04 -16.11
CA PRO A 2 -19.57 -0.24 -15.08
C PRO A 2 -18.92 -1.61 -15.30
N ALA A 3 -17.60 -1.65 -15.43
CA ALA A 3 -16.82 -2.87 -15.33
C ALA A 3 -16.88 -3.33 -13.87
N SER A 4 -17.96 -3.99 -13.51
CA SER A 4 -18.04 -4.80 -12.29
C SER A 4 -17.22 -6.09 -12.50
N SER A 5 -17.05 -6.87 -11.45
CA SER A 5 -16.67 -8.29 -11.53
C SER A 5 -17.65 -9.15 -12.37
N ASP A 6 -18.67 -8.55 -12.99
CA ASP A 6 -19.65 -9.25 -13.80
C ASP A 6 -18.99 -9.89 -15.03
N GLY A 7 -19.31 -11.15 -15.25
CA GLY A 7 -18.79 -11.95 -16.36
C GLY A 7 -17.51 -12.70 -16.04
N VAL A 8 -16.83 -12.43 -14.92
CA VAL A 8 -15.66 -13.23 -14.50
C VAL A 8 -15.93 -14.18 -13.34
N LEU A 9 -17.10 -14.08 -12.71
CA LEU A 9 -17.55 -14.97 -11.66
C LEU A 9 -18.71 -15.86 -12.15
N SER A 10 -18.83 -17.07 -11.61
CA SER A 10 -19.95 -17.99 -11.88
C SER A 10 -21.21 -17.59 -11.11
N GLY A 11 -21.02 -16.85 -10.01
CA GLY A 11 -22.06 -16.25 -9.19
C GLY A 11 -21.48 -15.13 -8.33
N LYS A 12 -22.35 -14.41 -7.62
CA LYS A 12 -21.97 -13.44 -6.59
C LYS A 12 -22.56 -13.86 -5.25
N GLY A 13 -21.96 -13.38 -4.17
CA GLY A 13 -22.50 -13.49 -2.82
C GLY A 13 -21.54 -14.16 -1.83
N HIS A 14 -21.80 -14.01 -0.54
CA HIS A 14 -20.91 -14.47 0.52
C HIS A 14 -21.09 -15.97 0.75
N ARG A 15 -20.43 -16.76 -0.11
CA ARG A 15 -20.43 -18.23 -0.04
C ARG A 15 -19.51 -18.76 1.04
N ALA A 16 -19.73 -20.00 1.46
CA ALA A 16 -18.91 -20.67 2.45
C ALA A 16 -17.45 -20.83 1.98
N SER A 17 -17.24 -21.05 0.68
CA SER A 17 -15.93 -21.19 0.04
C SER A 17 -15.78 -20.19 -1.10
N PHE A 18 -14.59 -19.61 -1.24
CA PHE A 18 -14.31 -18.67 -2.33
C PHE A 18 -14.38 -19.33 -3.72
N ARG A 19 -14.06 -20.63 -3.80
CA ARG A 19 -14.02 -21.38 -5.08
C ARG A 19 -15.40 -21.53 -5.72
N THR A 20 -16.46 -21.52 -4.92
CA THR A 20 -17.85 -21.68 -5.40
C THR A 20 -18.26 -20.62 -6.41
N ASN A 21 -17.77 -19.38 -6.24
CA ASN A 21 -18.11 -18.26 -7.12
C ASN A 21 -17.14 -18.09 -8.30
N LEU A 22 -16.06 -18.88 -8.37
CA LEU A 22 -15.10 -18.78 -9.46
C LEU A 22 -15.61 -19.51 -10.70
N ARG A 23 -15.32 -18.94 -11.87
CA ARG A 23 -15.54 -19.61 -13.15
C ARG A 23 -14.46 -20.67 -13.39
N PRO A 24 -14.82 -21.86 -13.86
CA PRO A 24 -13.85 -22.91 -14.14
C PRO A 24 -13.02 -22.63 -15.40
N ASP A 25 -13.50 -21.78 -16.33
CA ASP A 25 -12.81 -21.42 -17.58
C ASP A 25 -11.92 -20.18 -17.45
N LYS A 26 -11.73 -19.68 -16.22
CA LYS A 26 -10.92 -18.49 -15.92
C LYS A 26 -9.85 -18.84 -14.89
N HIS A 27 -8.77 -18.07 -14.92
CA HIS A 27 -7.64 -18.23 -14.00
C HIS A 27 -7.50 -16.99 -13.13
N TYR A 28 -7.18 -17.20 -11.86
CA TYR A 28 -7.15 -16.15 -10.86
C TYR A 28 -5.77 -16.07 -10.19
N PHE A 29 -5.48 -14.92 -9.59
CA PHE A 29 -4.28 -14.67 -8.81
C PHE A 29 -4.65 -14.02 -7.47
N THR A 30 -4.08 -14.51 -6.37
CA THR A 30 -4.26 -13.92 -5.04
C THR A 30 -2.94 -13.87 -4.27
N THR A 31 -2.86 -12.96 -3.31
CA THR A 31 -1.78 -12.85 -2.33
C THR A 31 -2.36 -12.40 -1.00
N PHE A 32 -1.57 -12.44 0.08
CA PHE A 32 -2.01 -11.94 1.37
C PHE A 32 -1.44 -10.54 1.68
N PRO A 33 -2.19 -9.71 2.44
CA PRO A 33 -1.73 -8.39 2.85
C PRO A 33 -0.55 -8.47 3.83
N ALA A 34 0.27 -7.42 3.87
CA ALA A 34 1.48 -7.36 4.69
C ALA A 34 1.63 -6.00 5.40
N PHE A 35 2.01 -6.04 6.68
CA PHE A 35 2.38 -4.87 7.50
C PHE A 35 1.33 -3.74 7.49
N GLY A 36 1.76 -2.47 7.57
CA GLY A 36 0.87 -1.31 7.64
C GLY A 36 0.13 -0.97 6.34
N LEU A 37 -0.77 0.01 6.39
CA LEU A 37 -1.64 0.42 5.27
C LEU A 37 -0.88 0.54 3.94
N THR A 38 0.22 1.28 3.93
CA THR A 38 0.93 1.56 2.68
C THR A 38 1.67 0.34 2.15
N ASN A 39 2.13 -0.56 3.03
CA ASN A 39 2.73 -1.83 2.63
C ASN A 39 1.67 -2.76 1.99
N GLN A 40 0.46 -2.76 2.52
CA GLN A 40 -0.67 -3.46 1.92
C GLN A 40 -1.07 -2.85 0.58
N PHE A 41 -1.03 -1.52 0.45
CA PHE A 41 -1.25 -0.85 -0.84
C PHE A 41 -0.22 -1.30 -1.89
N ILE A 42 1.06 -1.42 -1.51
CA ILE A 42 2.10 -2.00 -2.37
C ILE A 42 1.75 -3.44 -2.75
N CYS A 43 1.34 -4.27 -1.80
CA CYS A 43 0.90 -5.64 -2.10
C CYS A 43 -0.22 -5.66 -3.14
N ILE A 44 -1.19 -4.74 -3.04
CA ILE A 44 -2.37 -4.68 -3.90
C ILE A 44 -2.01 -4.31 -5.34
N TYR A 45 -1.28 -3.21 -5.57
CA TYR A 45 -0.97 -2.86 -6.96
C TYR A 45 0.02 -3.85 -7.58
N THR A 46 0.94 -4.41 -6.77
CA THR A 46 1.84 -5.46 -7.24
C THR A 46 1.11 -6.76 -7.53
N SER A 47 0.07 -7.13 -6.77
CA SER A 47 -0.73 -8.34 -7.07
C SER A 47 -1.51 -8.21 -8.38
N ILE A 48 -2.06 -7.03 -8.67
CA ILE A 48 -2.70 -6.73 -9.95
C ILE A 48 -1.68 -6.81 -11.09
N TYR A 49 -0.47 -6.25 -10.89
CA TYR A 49 0.60 -6.34 -11.87
C TYR A 49 1.02 -7.80 -12.12
N MET A 50 1.14 -8.62 -11.08
CA MET A 50 1.44 -10.04 -11.24
C MET A 50 0.32 -10.80 -11.96
N ALA A 51 -0.94 -10.44 -11.70
CA ALA A 51 -2.08 -11.01 -12.41
C ALA A 51 -2.04 -10.67 -13.91
N LEU A 52 -1.71 -9.42 -14.26
CA LEU A 52 -1.49 -8.98 -15.65
C LEU A 52 -0.40 -9.80 -16.34
N LEU A 53 0.78 -9.91 -15.72
CA LEU A 53 1.90 -10.65 -16.28
C LEU A 53 1.60 -12.13 -16.51
N SER A 54 0.68 -12.69 -15.72
CA SER A 54 0.35 -14.10 -15.73
C SER A 54 -0.99 -14.43 -16.39
N ASP A 55 -1.62 -13.48 -17.09
CA ASP A 55 -2.93 -13.62 -17.75
C ASP A 55 -4.00 -14.19 -16.79
N ARG A 56 -4.11 -13.54 -15.63
CA ARG A 56 -4.99 -13.93 -14.53
C ARG A 56 -5.82 -12.74 -14.06
N ILE A 57 -6.93 -13.07 -13.42
CA ILE A 57 -7.82 -12.11 -12.78
C ILE A 57 -7.38 -11.94 -11.32
N PRO A 58 -6.99 -10.72 -10.88
CA PRO A 58 -6.60 -10.50 -9.49
C PRO A 58 -7.81 -10.62 -8.56
N ILE A 59 -7.62 -11.36 -7.48
CA ILE A 59 -8.51 -11.41 -6.31
C ILE A 59 -7.82 -10.62 -5.19
N LEU A 60 -8.39 -9.48 -4.82
CA LEU A 60 -7.83 -8.57 -3.84
C LEU A 60 -8.32 -8.90 -2.43
N GLN A 61 -7.39 -9.09 -1.52
CA GLN A 61 -7.68 -9.10 -0.09
C GLN A 61 -7.98 -7.67 0.40
N PRO A 62 -8.87 -7.50 1.40
CA PRO A 62 -9.11 -6.20 2.00
C PRO A 62 -7.90 -5.73 2.81
N PHE A 63 -7.89 -4.46 3.19
CA PHE A 63 -6.95 -3.97 4.18
C PHE A 63 -7.22 -4.59 5.55
N ILE A 64 -6.16 -5.04 6.21
CA ILE A 64 -6.18 -5.65 7.55
C ILE A 64 -5.53 -4.74 8.60
N PRO A 65 -6.14 -4.56 9.79
CA PRO A 65 -5.55 -3.72 10.83
C PRO A 65 -4.33 -4.42 11.40
N HIS A 66 -3.14 -4.04 10.96
CA HIS A 66 -1.91 -4.68 11.40
C HIS A 66 -1.59 -4.31 12.86
N TYR A 67 -1.14 -5.29 13.66
CA TYR A 67 -0.90 -5.13 15.09
C TYR A 67 0.00 -3.94 15.43
N SER A 68 1.12 -3.78 14.73
CA SER A 68 2.08 -2.70 14.99
C SER A 68 1.61 -1.29 14.62
N HIS A 69 0.52 -1.13 13.88
CA HIS A 69 0.07 0.17 13.36
C HIS A 69 -1.33 0.55 13.82
N LEU A 70 -2.23 -0.43 13.92
CA LEU A 70 -3.64 -0.24 14.25
C LEU A 70 -4.10 -1.17 15.39
N GLY A 71 -3.16 -1.81 16.10
CA GLY A 71 -3.46 -2.61 17.28
C GLY A 71 -3.97 -4.02 17.01
N GLY A 72 -4.16 -4.44 15.75
CA GLY A 72 -4.52 -5.83 15.42
C GLY A 72 -6.00 -6.15 15.59
N HIS A 73 -6.81 -5.13 15.87
CA HIS A 73 -8.24 -5.23 16.11
C HIS A 73 -8.98 -4.28 15.18
N GLY A 74 -10.28 -4.49 14.95
CA GLY A 74 -11.11 -3.62 14.12
C GLY A 74 -11.63 -4.30 12.85
N THR A 75 -12.33 -3.53 12.03
CA THR A 75 -12.94 -4.02 10.79
C THR A 75 -11.92 -4.06 9.66
N PHE A 76 -12.09 -5.02 8.77
CA PHE A 76 -11.39 -5.00 7.49
C PHE A 76 -12.00 -3.94 6.59
N LEU A 77 -11.19 -3.41 5.69
CA LEU A 77 -11.61 -2.35 4.79
C LEU A 77 -11.47 -2.82 3.33
N PRO A 78 -12.57 -3.01 2.60
CA PRO A 78 -12.54 -3.33 1.18
C PRO A 78 -11.70 -2.32 0.40
N ILE A 79 -11.02 -2.78 -0.64
CA ILE A 79 -10.17 -1.94 -1.48
C ILE A 79 -11.04 -0.96 -2.25
N GLY A 80 -12.22 -1.39 -2.70
CA GLY A 80 -13.21 -0.57 -3.36
C GLY A 80 -13.75 0.58 -2.51
N GLU A 81 -13.68 0.50 -1.17
CA GLU A 81 -14.05 1.62 -0.30
C GLU A 81 -12.99 2.73 -0.26
N VAL A 82 -11.74 2.40 -0.58
CA VAL A 82 -10.62 3.38 -0.57
C VAL A 82 -10.30 3.89 -1.98
N TYR A 83 -10.28 3.00 -2.97
CA TYR A 83 -9.88 3.28 -4.34
C TYR A 83 -11.03 3.05 -5.32
N ASP A 84 -11.10 3.88 -6.36
CA ASP A 84 -12.07 3.75 -7.45
C ASP A 84 -11.68 2.59 -8.37
N LEU A 85 -12.12 1.38 -7.98
CA LEU A 85 -11.87 0.16 -8.75
C LEU A 85 -12.62 0.14 -10.09
N ASN A 86 -13.74 0.86 -10.23
CA ASN A 86 -14.45 0.93 -11.52
C ASN A 86 -13.60 1.68 -12.55
N ARG A 87 -13.04 2.82 -12.14
CA ARG A 87 -12.08 3.55 -12.97
C ARG A 87 -10.83 2.72 -13.25
N LEU A 88 -10.30 2.03 -12.24
CA LEU A 88 -9.10 1.21 -12.40
C LEU A 88 -9.31 0.08 -13.42
N ARG A 89 -10.40 -0.69 -13.29
CA ARG A 89 -10.77 -1.75 -14.25
C ARG A 89 -10.90 -1.22 -15.67
N ALA A 90 -11.52 -0.04 -15.84
CA ALA A 90 -11.70 0.58 -17.15
C ALA A 90 -10.37 1.04 -17.78
N VAL A 91 -9.44 1.58 -16.98
CA VAL A 91 -8.14 2.07 -17.51
C VAL A 91 -7.19 0.91 -17.81
N LEU A 92 -7.24 -0.17 -17.03
CA LEU A 92 -6.39 -1.34 -17.24
C LEU A 92 -6.97 -2.36 -18.22
N ASP A 93 -8.24 -2.20 -18.63
CA ASP A 93 -9.01 -3.21 -19.36
C ASP A 93 -8.91 -4.61 -18.69
N LEU A 94 -8.98 -4.61 -17.36
CA LEU A 94 -8.75 -5.79 -16.53
C LEU A 94 -9.90 -5.95 -15.53
N PRO A 95 -10.59 -7.11 -15.53
CA PRO A 95 -11.51 -7.45 -14.44
C PRO A 95 -10.73 -7.57 -13.12
N ILE A 96 -11.22 -6.95 -12.07
CA ILE A 96 -10.64 -7.02 -10.72
C ILE A 96 -11.72 -7.48 -9.76
N VAL A 97 -11.44 -8.51 -8.98
CA VAL A 97 -12.37 -9.09 -8.00
C VAL A 97 -11.86 -8.80 -6.60
N GLU A 98 -12.75 -8.46 -5.67
CA GLU A 98 -12.42 -8.38 -4.25
C GLU A 98 -12.86 -9.67 -3.53
N MET A 99 -12.10 -10.10 -2.52
CA MET A 99 -12.38 -11.37 -1.81
C MET A 99 -13.76 -11.38 -1.14
N TRP A 100 -14.23 -10.22 -0.67
CA TRP A 100 -15.57 -10.11 -0.09
C TRP A 100 -16.68 -10.42 -1.11
N GLU A 101 -16.45 -10.27 -2.41
CA GLU A 101 -17.43 -10.64 -3.45
C GLU A 101 -17.56 -12.17 -3.61
N LEU A 102 -16.56 -12.92 -3.12
CA LEU A 102 -16.43 -14.37 -3.31
C LEU A 102 -16.82 -15.19 -2.09
N LYS A 103 -16.45 -14.72 -0.89
CA LYS A 103 -16.51 -15.55 0.32
C LYS A 103 -17.03 -14.77 1.51
N ALA A 104 -17.84 -15.43 2.33
CA ALA A 104 -18.21 -14.96 3.65
C ALA A 104 -16.98 -14.77 4.55
N SER A 105 -17.05 -13.76 5.41
CA SER A 105 -16.00 -13.45 6.36
C SER A 105 -16.48 -13.75 7.77
N THR A 106 -15.54 -14.05 8.66
CA THR A 106 -15.83 -14.21 10.09
C THR A 106 -16.04 -12.87 10.83
N ILE A 107 -15.74 -11.74 10.20
CA ILE A 107 -15.65 -10.42 10.88
C ILE A 107 -16.26 -9.27 10.07
N LEU A 108 -16.45 -9.42 8.74
CA LEU A 108 -17.19 -8.42 7.98
C LEU A 108 -18.69 -8.57 8.28
N ASN A 109 -19.24 -7.69 9.13
CA ASN A 109 -20.69 -7.53 9.25
C ASN A 109 -21.20 -6.93 7.94
N THR A 110 -21.53 -7.79 6.98
CA THR A 110 -22.18 -7.33 5.76
C THR A 110 -23.64 -7.03 6.11
N THR A 111 -24.12 -5.85 5.72
CA THR A 111 -25.50 -5.42 5.99
C THR A 111 -26.51 -6.08 5.04
N ASP A 112 -26.08 -7.08 4.27
CA ASP A 112 -26.91 -7.83 3.33
C ASP A 112 -27.26 -9.21 3.89
N PRO A 113 -28.39 -9.34 4.63
CA PRO A 113 -28.82 -10.60 5.24
C PRO A 113 -29.29 -11.66 4.23
N ALA A 114 -29.25 -11.39 2.91
CA ALA A 114 -29.82 -12.31 1.92
C ALA A 114 -28.90 -13.48 1.55
N ILE A 115 -27.59 -13.40 1.78
CA ILE A 115 -26.64 -14.46 1.39
C ILE A 115 -25.42 -14.42 2.33
N GLU A 116 -25.51 -15.04 3.51
CA GLU A 116 -24.31 -15.29 4.32
C GLU A 116 -24.28 -16.76 4.72
N GLU A 117 -23.57 -17.56 3.92
CA GLU A 117 -23.22 -18.92 4.32
C GLU A 117 -22.11 -18.85 5.37
N THR A 118 -22.11 -19.78 6.33
CA THR A 118 -21.01 -19.88 7.30
C THR A 118 -19.69 -20.19 6.57
N PRO A 119 -18.63 -19.39 6.71
CA PRO A 119 -17.37 -19.63 6.02
C PRO A 119 -16.72 -20.94 6.49
N VAL A 120 -16.38 -21.80 5.52
CA VAL A 120 -15.59 -23.02 5.76
C VAL A 120 -14.10 -22.73 5.64
N ILE A 121 -13.27 -23.66 6.08
CA ILE A 121 -11.83 -23.59 5.85
C ILE A 121 -11.58 -23.89 4.36
N ASP A 122 -10.89 -22.98 3.68
CA ASP A 122 -10.40 -23.20 2.31
C ASP A 122 -8.92 -23.53 2.34
N GLU A 123 -8.59 -24.77 2.01
CA GLU A 123 -7.21 -25.19 1.74
C GLU A 123 -6.77 -24.67 0.37
N ILE A 124 -5.57 -24.10 0.32
CA ILE A 124 -5.00 -23.55 -0.92
C ILE A 124 -3.49 -23.74 -0.95
N GLY A 125 -2.97 -24.33 -2.02
CA GLY A 125 -1.54 -24.37 -2.26
C GLY A 125 -1.03 -23.00 -2.70
N CYS A 126 0.04 -22.52 -2.07
CA CYS A 126 0.62 -21.20 -2.35
C CYS A 126 2.14 -21.31 -2.46
N TRP A 127 2.73 -20.54 -3.38
CA TRP A 127 4.18 -20.34 -3.36
C TRP A 127 4.56 -19.42 -2.21
N SER A 128 5.68 -19.73 -1.55
CA SER A 128 6.21 -18.92 -0.47
C SER A 128 7.63 -18.46 -0.76
N MET A 129 7.78 -17.15 -0.95
CA MET A 129 9.08 -16.50 -0.98
C MET A 129 9.61 -16.30 0.43
N TRP A 130 8.71 -16.08 1.40
CA TRP A 130 9.03 -15.88 2.80
C TRP A 130 9.72 -17.11 3.42
N MET A 131 9.25 -18.33 3.12
CA MET A 131 9.90 -19.56 3.56
C MET A 131 11.34 -19.65 3.04
N THR A 132 11.57 -19.34 1.77
CA THR A 132 12.89 -19.43 1.16
C THR A 132 13.86 -18.41 1.75
N SER A 133 13.40 -17.18 1.99
CA SER A 133 14.24 -16.07 2.48
C SER A 133 14.43 -16.04 4.00
N TYR A 134 13.38 -16.34 4.78
CA TYR A 134 13.38 -16.18 6.24
C TYR A 134 13.20 -17.48 7.02
N GLY A 135 12.92 -18.59 6.35
CA GLY A 135 12.87 -19.91 6.98
C GLY A 135 11.64 -20.20 7.82
N GLY A 136 10.52 -19.49 7.59
CA GLY A 136 9.26 -19.70 8.29
C GLY A 136 8.05 -19.55 7.38
N LYS A 137 6.87 -19.93 7.88
CA LYS A 137 5.59 -19.72 7.18
C LYS A 137 5.18 -18.25 7.29
N TYR A 138 4.57 -17.72 6.23
CA TYR A 138 3.98 -16.39 6.28
C TYR A 138 2.69 -16.40 7.12
N GLY A 139 2.54 -15.43 8.02
CA GLY A 139 1.35 -15.29 8.86
C GLY A 139 0.23 -14.62 8.08
N ILE A 140 -0.97 -15.21 8.09
CA ILE A 140 -2.15 -14.67 7.44
C ILE A 140 -3.28 -14.45 8.46
N SER A 141 -4.22 -13.56 8.11
CA SER A 141 -5.42 -13.34 8.91
C SER A 141 -6.42 -14.49 8.74
N ASP A 142 -7.13 -14.86 9.80
CA ASP A 142 -8.23 -15.86 9.75
C ASP A 142 -9.56 -15.28 9.23
N THR A 143 -9.56 -14.03 8.72
CA THR A 143 -10.72 -13.29 8.20
C THR A 143 -11.63 -14.10 7.28
N TYR A 144 -11.00 -14.84 6.37
CA TYR A 144 -11.65 -15.63 5.33
C TYR A 144 -11.34 -17.11 5.51
N ARG A 145 -10.87 -17.54 6.69
CA ARG A 145 -10.60 -18.96 6.99
C ARG A 145 -9.76 -19.67 5.93
N PHE A 146 -8.68 -19.04 5.49
CA PHE A 146 -7.73 -19.68 4.59
C PHE A 146 -6.77 -20.56 5.38
N GLN A 147 -6.48 -21.74 4.85
CA GLN A 147 -5.43 -22.62 5.34
C GLN A 147 -4.42 -22.87 4.21
N PRO A 148 -3.49 -21.92 3.97
CA PRO A 148 -2.53 -22.04 2.91
C PRO A 148 -1.49 -23.11 3.23
N GLU A 149 -1.22 -23.95 2.23
CA GLU A 149 -0.09 -24.87 2.21
C GLU A 149 1.06 -24.25 1.42
N TRP A 150 2.15 -23.97 2.13
CA TRP A 150 3.25 -23.20 1.59
C TRP A 150 4.28 -24.09 0.91
N THR A 151 4.48 -23.84 -0.37
CA THR A 151 5.57 -24.43 -1.16
C THR A 151 6.67 -23.39 -1.34
N PRO A 152 7.89 -23.60 -0.79
CA PRO A 152 8.94 -22.61 -0.92
C PRO A 152 9.34 -22.42 -2.39
N ILE A 153 9.52 -21.18 -2.82
CA ILE A 153 10.07 -20.88 -4.14
C ILE A 153 11.54 -21.33 -4.18
N PRO A 154 12.01 -22.02 -5.24
CA PRO A 154 13.42 -22.42 -5.34
C PRO A 154 14.39 -21.25 -5.14
N GLN A 155 15.50 -21.49 -4.44
CA GLN A 155 16.46 -20.45 -4.05
C GLN A 155 17.05 -19.71 -5.25
N GLU A 156 17.15 -20.35 -6.42
CA GLU A 156 17.62 -19.77 -7.67
C GLU A 156 16.70 -18.68 -8.25
N HIS A 157 15.41 -18.70 -7.87
CA HIS A 157 14.42 -17.69 -8.24
C HIS A 157 14.31 -16.57 -7.22
N VAL A 158 14.96 -16.70 -6.06
CA VAL A 158 15.02 -15.70 -5.01
C VAL A 158 16.40 -15.05 -5.02
N ARG A 159 16.47 -13.72 -4.87
CA ARG A 159 17.76 -13.04 -4.81
C ARG A 159 18.50 -13.43 -3.53
N ALA A 160 19.74 -13.91 -3.65
CA ALA A 160 20.60 -14.19 -2.51
C ALA A 160 21.14 -12.89 -1.88
N GLY A 161 21.23 -12.84 -0.55
CA GLY A 161 21.91 -11.77 0.18
C GLY A 161 21.14 -10.46 0.36
N GLY A 162 19.87 -10.39 -0.02
CA GLY A 162 19.00 -9.25 0.28
C GLY A 162 18.48 -9.29 1.72
N LEU A 163 18.25 -8.12 2.33
CA LEU A 163 17.57 -8.01 3.64
C LEU A 163 16.09 -8.43 3.58
N GLN A 164 15.54 -8.61 2.36
CA GLN A 164 14.12 -8.80 2.09
C GLN A 164 13.88 -9.87 1.00
N PRO A 165 12.74 -10.58 1.05
CA PRO A 165 12.43 -11.66 0.12
C PRO A 165 12.09 -11.01 -1.22
N ASN A 166 12.92 -11.18 -2.24
CA ASN A 166 12.61 -10.65 -3.57
C ASN A 166 12.90 -11.71 -4.64
N LEU A 167 12.09 -11.70 -5.70
CA LEU A 167 12.37 -12.50 -6.86
C LEU A 167 13.63 -12.00 -7.56
N ARG A 168 14.32 -12.93 -8.19
CA ARG A 168 15.45 -12.62 -9.05
C ARG A 168 15.01 -11.95 -10.35
N ASP A 169 13.84 -12.33 -10.84
CA ASP A 169 13.18 -11.79 -12.03
C ASP A 169 11.68 -12.07 -11.92
N THR A 170 10.84 -11.10 -12.28
CA THR A 170 9.37 -11.22 -12.35
C THR A 170 8.89 -12.34 -13.26
N THR A 171 9.66 -12.74 -14.28
CA THR A 171 9.32 -13.92 -15.11
C THR A 171 9.43 -15.23 -14.36
N SER A 172 10.09 -15.27 -13.20
CA SER A 172 10.22 -16.48 -12.38
C SER A 172 8.85 -17.03 -12.00
N LEU A 173 7.84 -16.20 -11.74
CA LEU A 173 6.49 -16.67 -11.44
C LEU A 173 5.81 -17.38 -12.61
N LEU A 174 6.09 -16.95 -13.84
CA LEU A 174 5.59 -17.61 -15.04
C LEU A 174 6.22 -19.00 -15.22
N ARG A 175 7.44 -19.18 -14.74
CA ARG A 175 8.21 -20.43 -14.84
C ARG A 175 7.84 -21.47 -13.79
N ILE A 176 7.23 -21.05 -12.68
CA ILE A 176 6.84 -21.94 -11.58
C ILE A 176 5.32 -22.28 -11.65
N ARG A 177 4.70 -22.13 -12.83
CA ARG A 177 3.35 -22.65 -13.07
C ARG A 177 3.36 -24.18 -12.97
N PRO A 178 2.47 -24.79 -12.16
CA PRO A 178 2.20 -26.22 -12.27
C PRO A 178 1.80 -26.58 -13.70
N PRO A 179 2.41 -27.57 -14.37
CA PRO A 179 1.89 -28.06 -15.63
C PRO A 179 0.81 -29.11 -15.33
N GLY A 180 -0.43 -28.69 -15.05
CA GLY A 180 -1.57 -29.60 -14.90
C GLY A 180 -1.47 -30.58 -13.71
N GLN A 181 -2.18 -31.72 -13.81
CA GLN A 181 -2.41 -32.69 -12.73
C GLN A 181 -1.14 -33.40 -12.23
N ASP A 182 -0.02 -33.32 -12.94
CA ASP A 182 1.25 -33.98 -12.59
C ASP A 182 2.27 -32.99 -12.01
N PHE A 183 1.85 -32.19 -11.03
CA PHE A 183 2.78 -31.29 -10.35
C PHE A 183 3.81 -32.11 -9.56
N THR A 184 5.08 -31.99 -9.95
CA THR A 184 6.21 -32.47 -9.17
C THR A 184 6.86 -31.27 -8.49
N LEU A 185 7.07 -31.38 -7.18
CA LEU A 185 7.77 -30.35 -6.42
C LEU A 185 9.15 -30.08 -7.04
N PRO A 186 9.51 -28.81 -7.35
CA PRO A 186 10.83 -28.50 -7.89
C PRO A 186 11.95 -28.95 -6.93
N PRO A 187 13.07 -29.52 -7.44
CA PRO A 187 14.19 -29.95 -6.59
C PRO A 187 14.74 -28.84 -5.68
N GLY A 188 14.75 -27.59 -6.16
CA GLY A 188 15.15 -26.45 -5.35
C GLY A 188 14.18 -26.16 -4.19
N SER A 189 12.88 -26.37 -4.38
CA SER A 189 11.89 -26.29 -3.30
C SER A 189 12.09 -27.41 -2.27
N GLN A 190 12.34 -28.65 -2.72
CA GLN A 190 12.64 -29.77 -1.84
C GLN A 190 13.88 -29.50 -0.98
N THR A 191 14.91 -28.89 -1.56
CA THR A 191 16.13 -28.49 -0.85
C THR A 191 15.82 -27.50 0.28
N VAL A 192 14.94 -26.52 0.04
CA VAL A 192 14.51 -25.57 1.07
C VAL A 192 13.71 -26.28 2.16
N LEU A 193 12.77 -27.16 1.83
CA LEU A 193 12.00 -27.92 2.82
C LEU A 193 12.89 -28.76 3.73
N THR A 194 13.83 -29.51 3.15
CA THR A 194 14.81 -30.31 3.90
C THR A 194 15.67 -29.44 4.81
N ARG A 195 16.14 -28.28 4.31
CA ARG A 195 16.91 -27.31 5.12
C ARG A 195 16.12 -26.79 6.32
N LEU A 196 14.82 -26.52 6.14
CA LEU A 196 13.96 -25.98 7.18
C LEU A 196 13.36 -27.07 8.10
N ASN A 197 13.63 -28.35 7.81
CA ASN A 197 13.00 -29.48 8.50
C ASN A 197 11.46 -29.38 8.52
N VAL A 198 10.87 -28.97 7.39
CA VAL A 198 9.41 -28.85 7.20
C VAL A 198 8.97 -29.97 6.26
N THR A 199 7.83 -30.61 6.57
CA THR A 199 7.24 -31.64 5.72
C THR A 199 6.81 -31.07 4.37
N GLN A 200 6.84 -31.91 3.35
CA GLN A 200 6.29 -31.56 2.05
C GLN A 200 4.80 -31.22 2.18
N PRO A 201 4.30 -30.12 1.55
CA PRO A 201 2.89 -29.83 1.53
C PRO A 201 2.11 -30.92 0.77
N GLU A 202 0.95 -31.29 1.29
CA GLU A 202 0.00 -32.20 0.63
C GLU A 202 -0.68 -31.47 -0.53
N MET A 203 -0.99 -30.18 -0.35
CA MET A 203 -1.54 -29.32 -1.38
C MET A 203 -0.48 -28.43 -2.01
N VAL A 204 -0.33 -28.59 -3.33
CA VAL A 204 0.62 -27.83 -4.14
C VAL A 204 -0.06 -26.62 -4.79
N PRO A 205 0.70 -25.59 -5.18
CA PRO A 205 0.13 -24.40 -5.81
C PRO A 205 -0.77 -24.75 -6.98
N ASP A 206 -1.96 -24.17 -6.99
CA ASP A 206 -3.02 -24.50 -7.95
C ASP A 206 -2.90 -23.62 -9.21
N ASN A 207 -3.22 -24.20 -10.37
CA ASN A 207 -3.30 -23.47 -11.61
C ASN A 207 -4.56 -22.62 -11.73
N HIS A 208 -5.71 -23.07 -11.19
CA HIS A 208 -6.95 -22.31 -11.26
C HIS A 208 -6.81 -21.01 -10.48
N VAL A 209 -6.27 -21.08 -9.26
CA VAL A 209 -6.01 -19.93 -8.40
C VAL A 209 -4.53 -19.93 -8.01
N ALA A 210 -3.72 -19.14 -8.74
CA ALA A 210 -2.33 -18.94 -8.36
C ALA A 210 -2.25 -18.10 -7.08
N CYS A 211 -1.46 -18.56 -6.12
CA CYS A 211 -1.35 -17.95 -4.81
C CYS A 211 0.13 -17.72 -4.43
N LEU A 212 0.43 -16.51 -3.93
CA LEU A 212 1.69 -16.16 -3.30
C LEU A 212 1.47 -15.74 -1.84
N ASP A 213 2.48 -15.90 -1.00
CA ASP A 213 2.44 -15.42 0.38
C ASP A 213 2.34 -13.89 0.45
N VAL A 214 3.31 -13.17 -0.12
CA VAL A 214 3.39 -11.71 -0.04
C VAL A 214 4.02 -11.11 -1.30
N THR A 215 3.36 -10.09 -1.86
CA THR A 215 3.84 -9.36 -3.04
C THR A 215 4.54 -8.04 -2.72
N MET A 216 4.56 -7.59 -1.45
CA MET A 216 5.15 -6.29 -1.05
C MET A 216 6.56 -6.09 -1.62
N PHE A 217 7.37 -7.14 -1.58
CA PHE A 217 8.79 -7.06 -1.89
C PHE A 217 9.10 -7.50 -3.31
N MET A 218 8.10 -7.68 -4.16
CA MET A 218 8.30 -8.13 -5.54
C MET A 218 8.49 -6.91 -6.42
N MET A 219 9.74 -6.65 -6.82
CA MET A 219 10.12 -5.48 -7.62
C MET A 219 10.94 -5.93 -8.82
N VAL A 220 10.82 -5.21 -9.94
CA VAL A 220 11.63 -5.48 -11.15
C VAL A 220 13.11 -5.20 -10.87
N GLU A 221 13.40 -4.13 -10.13
CA GLU A 221 14.77 -3.74 -9.72
C GLU A 221 14.96 -3.81 -8.19
N PRO A 222 15.51 -4.92 -7.66
CA PRO A 222 15.58 -5.19 -6.22
C PRO A 222 16.75 -4.50 -5.49
N GLU A 223 17.53 -3.63 -6.14
CA GLU A 223 18.73 -3.00 -5.54
C GLU A 223 18.40 -1.97 -4.47
N ARG A 224 17.18 -1.43 -4.50
CA ARG A 224 16.66 -0.61 -3.42
C ARG A 224 15.53 -1.37 -2.74
N TRP A 225 15.51 -1.31 -1.41
CA TRP A 225 14.43 -1.83 -0.58
C TRP A 225 13.15 -1.00 -0.74
N ASP A 226 13.16 0.03 -1.59
CA ASP A 226 12.04 0.88 -1.91
C ASP A 226 11.59 0.69 -3.38
N VAL A 227 10.28 0.83 -3.57
CA VAL A 227 9.61 0.89 -4.88
C VAL A 227 9.99 2.14 -5.70
N THR A 228 10.93 2.95 -5.20
CA THR A 228 11.46 4.14 -5.89
C THR A 228 12.29 3.75 -7.11
N GLY A 229 12.98 2.60 -7.07
CA GLY A 229 13.80 2.12 -8.19
C GLY A 229 13.00 1.95 -9.48
N GLU A 230 12.00 1.07 -9.45
CA GLU A 230 11.09 0.83 -10.59
C GLU A 230 10.35 2.10 -11.03
N TRP A 231 9.96 2.94 -10.06
CA TRP A 231 9.29 4.20 -10.35
C TRP A 231 10.17 5.15 -11.17
N VAL A 232 11.44 5.31 -10.78
CA VAL A 232 12.42 6.14 -11.50
C VAL A 232 12.76 5.55 -12.87
N ALA A 233 12.84 4.22 -12.98
CA ALA A 233 13.04 3.53 -14.25
C ALA A 233 11.86 3.68 -15.21
N GLY A 234 10.68 4.08 -14.70
CA GLY A 234 9.48 4.20 -15.51
C GLY A 234 8.90 2.83 -15.87
N ASP A 235 9.10 1.83 -15.03
CA ASP A 235 8.58 0.47 -15.21
C ASP A 235 7.90 -0.09 -13.95
N GLY A 236 7.64 -1.40 -13.97
CA GLY A 236 7.16 -2.14 -12.81
C GLY A 236 5.71 -1.90 -12.42
N ALA A 237 5.40 -2.31 -11.19
CA ALA A 237 4.02 -2.42 -10.72
C ALA A 237 3.38 -1.05 -10.49
N TRP A 238 4.16 -0.06 -10.05
CA TRP A 238 3.66 1.31 -9.94
C TRP A 238 3.21 1.88 -11.29
N GLN A 239 4.04 1.77 -12.33
CA GLN A 239 3.73 2.37 -13.63
C GLN A 239 2.58 1.65 -14.33
N ALA A 240 2.52 0.33 -14.23
CA ALA A 240 1.45 -0.46 -14.83
C ALA A 240 0.11 -0.30 -14.08
N VAL A 241 0.13 -0.13 -12.75
CA VAL A 241 -1.08 -0.19 -11.92
C VAL A 241 -1.17 0.98 -10.94
N GLY A 242 -0.18 1.14 -10.06
CA GLY A 242 -0.24 2.04 -8.90
C GLY A 242 -0.64 3.48 -9.25
N ARG A 243 -0.09 4.03 -10.34
CA ARG A 243 -0.40 5.38 -10.83
C ARG A 243 -1.86 5.59 -11.24
N HIS A 244 -2.56 4.49 -11.57
CA HIS A 244 -3.96 4.49 -11.97
C HIS A 244 -4.92 4.30 -10.79
N MET A 245 -4.45 3.92 -9.60
CA MET A 245 -5.27 3.68 -8.41
C MET A 245 -5.68 5.00 -7.72
N ARG A 246 -6.75 5.65 -8.20
CA ARG A 246 -7.27 6.89 -7.61
C ARG A 246 -8.17 6.63 -6.42
N PHE A 247 -8.17 7.54 -5.44
CA PHE A 247 -9.06 7.45 -4.27
C PHE A 247 -10.52 7.57 -4.68
N GLN A 248 -11.41 6.98 -3.88
CA GLN A 248 -12.85 7.21 -3.96
C GLN A 248 -13.17 8.69 -3.71
N PRO A 249 -14.20 9.26 -4.38
CA PRO A 249 -14.64 10.64 -4.15
C PRO A 249 -14.98 10.94 -2.70
N PHE A 250 -15.51 9.95 -1.96
CA PHE A 250 -15.79 10.08 -0.53
C PHE A 250 -14.55 10.56 0.26
N TRP A 251 -13.39 9.93 0.06
CA TRP A 251 -12.17 10.27 0.77
C TRP A 251 -11.60 11.62 0.35
N LEU A 252 -11.72 11.98 -0.93
CA LEU A 252 -11.32 13.29 -1.43
C LEU A 252 -12.16 14.39 -0.77
N ASN A 253 -13.48 14.26 -0.80
CA ASN A 253 -14.41 15.21 -0.18
C ASN A 253 -14.19 15.33 1.32
N LEU A 254 -13.97 14.20 2.00
CA LEU A 254 -13.69 14.22 3.44
C LEU A 254 -12.35 14.91 3.74
N ALA A 255 -11.29 14.60 3.00
CA ALA A 255 -10.01 15.27 3.13
C ALA A 255 -10.12 16.78 2.90
N GLU A 256 -10.92 17.24 1.92
CA GLU A 256 -11.19 18.66 1.72
C GLU A 256 -11.82 19.34 2.93
N VAL A 257 -12.76 18.68 3.61
CA VAL A 257 -13.37 19.21 4.86
C VAL A 257 -12.31 19.43 5.93
N TYR A 258 -11.40 18.47 6.13
CA TYR A 258 -10.33 18.60 7.12
C TYR A 258 -9.28 19.63 6.71
N LEU A 259 -8.87 19.66 5.44
CA LEU A 259 -7.96 20.68 4.91
C LEU A 259 -8.49 22.10 5.09
N ARG A 260 -9.79 22.32 4.81
CA ARG A 260 -10.44 23.63 5.02
C ARG A 260 -10.37 24.06 6.48
N ARG A 261 -10.69 23.16 7.41
CA ARG A 261 -10.61 23.44 8.85
C ARG A 261 -9.18 23.74 9.27
N THR A 262 -8.21 22.94 8.82
CA THR A 262 -6.79 23.11 9.16
C THR A 262 -6.23 24.41 8.61
N PHE A 263 -6.62 24.85 7.41
CA PHE A 263 -6.13 26.08 6.80
C PHE A 263 -6.99 27.32 7.08
N GLY A 264 -8.13 27.18 7.78
CA GLY A 264 -9.08 28.26 8.02
C GLY A 264 -9.74 28.79 6.74
N VAL A 265 -9.99 27.90 5.77
CA VAL A 265 -10.63 28.24 4.49
C VAL A 265 -12.14 28.09 4.64
N ALA A 266 -12.92 29.07 4.17
CA ALA A 266 -14.37 29.03 4.25
C ALA A 266 -14.96 27.91 3.37
N GLU A 267 -16.23 27.57 3.61
CA GLU A 267 -16.96 26.64 2.78
C GLU A 267 -17.14 27.22 1.36
N GLY A 268 -16.94 26.40 0.32
CA GLY A 268 -17.06 26.81 -1.08
C GLY A 268 -15.82 27.48 -1.69
N ASP A 269 -14.91 28.05 -0.88
CA ASP A 269 -13.68 28.67 -1.40
C ASP A 269 -12.71 27.65 -2.00
N ALA A 270 -11.76 28.04 -2.84
CA ALA A 270 -10.72 27.11 -3.28
C ALA A 270 -9.75 26.79 -2.14
N ILE A 271 -9.41 25.51 -1.93
CA ILE A 271 -8.31 25.14 -1.03
C ILE A 271 -7.01 25.62 -1.70
N PRO A 272 -6.18 26.43 -1.02
CA PRO A 272 -4.93 26.93 -1.60
C PRO A 272 -3.98 25.76 -1.88
N PRO A 273 -3.09 25.88 -2.88
CA PRO A 273 -2.05 24.89 -3.09
C PRO A 273 -1.18 24.80 -1.83
N TYR A 274 -0.78 23.58 -1.48
CA TYR A 274 -0.02 23.30 -0.27
C TYR A 274 1.05 22.23 -0.51
N ILE A 275 2.04 22.21 0.38
CA ILE A 275 3.04 21.15 0.48
C ILE A 275 2.71 20.28 1.68
N GLY A 276 2.57 18.97 1.46
CA GLY A 276 2.50 18.00 2.55
C GLY A 276 3.89 17.73 3.14
N VAL A 277 4.00 17.64 4.46
CA VAL A 277 5.21 17.27 5.18
C VAL A 277 4.89 16.09 6.06
N HIS A 278 5.41 14.92 5.71
CA HIS A 278 5.17 13.69 6.45
C HIS A 278 6.33 13.35 7.38
N ILE A 279 6.05 13.31 8.68
CA ILE A 279 7.04 13.10 9.73
C ILE A 279 6.60 11.87 10.54
N ARG A 280 7.36 10.77 10.44
CA ARG A 280 7.11 9.54 11.20
C ARG A 280 8.08 9.42 12.35
N ARG A 281 7.57 9.32 13.57
CA ARG A 281 8.32 9.40 14.82
C ARG A 281 8.00 8.28 15.80
N THR A 282 6.84 7.63 15.76
CA THR A 282 6.47 6.66 16.82
C THR A 282 7.37 5.42 16.82
N ASP A 283 7.46 4.70 15.70
CA ASP A 283 8.14 3.41 15.60
C ASP A 283 9.49 3.45 14.85
N PHE A 284 9.96 4.65 14.51
CA PHE A 284 11.25 4.86 13.85
C PHE A 284 12.41 4.79 14.85
N SER A 285 13.62 4.47 14.38
CA SER A 285 14.82 4.48 15.24
C SER A 285 15.21 5.91 15.63
N ASP A 286 15.95 6.07 16.73
CA ASP A 286 16.40 7.39 17.21
C ASP A 286 17.17 8.17 16.14
N THR A 287 17.97 7.48 15.31
CA THR A 287 18.66 8.10 14.17
C THR A 287 17.70 8.73 13.17
N LEU A 288 16.56 8.10 12.88
CA LEU A 288 15.54 8.66 11.98
C LEU A 288 14.73 9.77 12.67
N LYS A 289 14.50 9.67 13.99
CA LYS A 289 13.85 10.72 14.79
C LYS A 289 14.72 11.97 14.94
N ALA A 290 16.04 11.86 14.74
CA ALA A 290 16.98 12.97 14.84
C ALA A 290 16.84 13.99 13.69
N VAL A 291 16.11 13.67 12.61
CA VAL A 291 15.74 14.64 11.58
C VAL A 291 14.80 15.68 12.19
N SER A 292 15.33 16.88 12.45
CA SER A 292 14.58 17.95 13.13
C SER A 292 13.58 18.66 12.21
N LEU A 293 12.59 19.35 12.80
CA LEU A 293 11.64 20.20 12.06
C LEU A 293 12.36 21.21 11.15
N ARG A 294 13.52 21.73 11.55
CA ARG A 294 14.34 22.62 10.73
C ARG A 294 14.81 21.97 9.42
N HIS A 295 15.12 20.68 9.41
CA HIS A 295 15.48 19.95 8.19
C HIS A 295 14.27 19.82 7.26
N TYR A 296 13.10 19.49 7.80
CA TYR A 296 11.87 19.47 7.01
C TYR A 296 11.53 20.85 6.47
N ALA A 297 11.75 21.91 7.25
CA ALA A 297 11.49 23.28 6.82
C ALA A 297 12.43 23.72 5.70
N HIS A 298 13.72 23.41 5.81
CA HIS A 298 14.67 23.67 4.72
C HIS A 298 14.33 22.84 3.46
N ALA A 299 13.89 21.59 3.62
CA ALA A 299 13.44 20.79 2.50
C ALA A 299 12.17 21.35 1.85
N ALA A 300 11.22 21.84 2.66
CA ALA A 300 10.01 22.48 2.19
C ALA A 300 10.32 23.75 1.40
N SER A 301 11.30 24.56 1.82
CA SER A 301 11.68 25.77 1.08
C SER A 301 12.29 25.45 -0.30
N ILE A 302 13.06 24.36 -0.41
CA ILE A 302 13.55 23.85 -1.70
C ILE A 302 12.38 23.41 -2.58
N VAL A 303 11.41 22.68 -2.01
CA VAL A 303 10.21 22.26 -2.74
C VAL A 303 9.37 23.46 -3.19
N GLN A 304 9.16 24.47 -2.32
CA GLN A 304 8.49 25.72 -2.66
C GLN A 304 9.19 26.43 -3.83
N ASN A 305 10.53 26.54 -3.79
CA ASN A 305 11.29 27.19 -4.86
C ASN A 305 11.18 26.42 -6.18
N ASN A 306 11.23 25.09 -6.14
CA ASN A 306 11.06 24.26 -7.32
C ASN A 306 9.64 24.39 -7.90
N ILE A 307 8.61 24.40 -7.05
CA ILE A 307 7.22 24.62 -7.50
C ILE A 307 7.07 26.01 -8.14
N ARG A 308 7.63 27.05 -7.53
CA ARG A 308 7.63 28.40 -8.12
C ARG A 308 8.33 28.44 -9.46
N THR A 309 9.50 27.80 -9.56
CA THR A 309 10.34 27.80 -10.77
C THR A 309 9.71 27.00 -11.92
N TYR A 310 9.22 25.80 -11.63
CA TYR A 310 8.76 24.85 -12.66
C TYR A 310 7.26 24.97 -12.97
N LEU A 311 6.45 25.34 -11.98
CA LEU A 311 4.98 25.38 -12.09
C LEU A 311 4.44 26.82 -12.05
N GLY A 312 5.26 27.82 -11.73
CA GLY A 312 4.81 29.21 -11.61
C GLY A 312 3.87 29.47 -10.42
N VAL A 313 3.82 28.55 -9.45
CA VAL A 313 2.91 28.63 -8.30
C VAL A 313 3.68 29.04 -7.04
N ASP A 314 3.19 30.06 -6.34
CA ASP A 314 3.73 30.45 -5.04
C ASP A 314 2.94 29.78 -3.90
N VAL A 315 3.54 28.75 -3.30
CA VAL A 315 2.89 27.96 -2.25
C VAL A 315 3.25 28.51 -0.87
N LYS A 316 2.23 28.90 -0.09
CA LYS A 316 2.43 29.43 1.29
C LYS A 316 2.02 28.46 2.39
N ARG A 317 1.17 27.48 2.09
CA ARG A 317 0.61 26.54 3.08
C ARG A 317 1.44 25.27 3.16
N ILE A 318 1.81 24.90 4.38
CA ILE A 318 2.52 23.66 4.69
C ILE A 318 1.65 22.83 5.64
N LEU A 319 1.33 21.59 5.24
CA LEU A 319 0.54 20.67 6.03
C LEU A 319 1.43 19.59 6.63
N VAL A 320 1.58 19.57 7.94
CA VAL A 320 2.31 18.52 8.66
C VAL A 320 1.37 17.37 8.99
N LEU A 321 1.79 16.17 8.63
CA LEU A 321 1.09 14.90 8.87
C LEU A 321 2.07 14.00 9.65
N THR A 322 1.71 13.64 10.87
CA THR A 322 2.64 13.02 11.83
C THR A 322 1.92 12.06 12.78
N ASP A 323 2.62 11.01 13.20
CA ASP A 323 2.19 10.09 14.27
C ASP A 323 2.72 10.51 15.65
N GLU A 324 3.41 11.67 15.75
CA GLU A 324 3.86 12.24 17.02
C GLU A 324 2.69 12.70 17.89
N THR A 325 2.77 12.40 19.18
CA THR A 325 1.74 12.71 20.18
C THR A 325 2.23 13.65 21.28
N ASP A 326 3.54 13.93 21.35
CA ASP A 326 4.11 14.91 22.29
C ASP A 326 3.58 16.32 21.99
N PRO A 327 2.76 16.92 22.89
CA PRO A 327 2.20 18.25 22.70
C PRO A 327 3.26 19.35 22.58
N GLU A 328 4.39 19.23 23.28
CA GLU A 328 5.46 20.23 23.23
C GLU A 328 6.21 20.16 21.90
N TRP A 329 6.34 18.96 21.32
CA TRP A 329 6.86 18.82 19.96
C TRP A 329 5.88 19.37 18.93
N LEU A 330 4.59 19.05 19.04
CA LEU A 330 3.57 19.53 18.11
C LEU A 330 3.47 21.06 18.12
N LYS A 331 3.60 21.71 19.29
CA LYS A 331 3.62 23.17 19.41
C LYS A 331 4.80 23.83 18.70
N GLN A 332 5.91 23.13 18.47
CA GLN A 332 7.03 23.66 17.69
C GLN A 332 6.66 23.89 16.22
N ILE A 333 5.64 23.21 15.69
CA ILE A 333 5.14 23.43 14.33
C ILE A 333 4.64 24.88 14.18
N ASP A 334 4.01 25.44 15.21
CA ASP A 334 3.47 26.81 15.21
C ASP A 334 4.57 27.88 15.13
N SER A 335 5.84 27.51 15.36
CA SER A 335 6.98 28.44 15.19
C SER A 335 7.32 28.72 13.72
N PHE A 336 6.75 27.94 12.78
CA PHE A 336 6.96 28.11 11.35
C PHE A 336 5.73 28.72 10.69
N GLU A 337 5.86 29.94 10.18
CA GLU A 337 4.75 30.62 9.52
C GLU A 337 4.21 29.83 8.31
N GLY A 338 2.89 29.68 8.25
CA GLY A 338 2.19 28.94 7.19
C GLY A 338 2.11 27.43 7.42
N TRP A 339 2.70 26.93 8.52
CA TRP A 339 2.62 25.53 8.91
C TRP A 339 1.38 25.27 9.73
N SER A 340 0.75 24.13 9.47
CA SER A 340 -0.41 23.66 10.22
C SER A 340 -0.34 22.14 10.24
N TYR A 341 -0.90 21.51 11.27
CA TYR A 341 -0.98 20.06 11.35
C TYR A 341 -2.42 19.60 11.53
N VAL A 342 -2.69 18.35 11.17
CA VAL A 342 -4.01 17.75 11.38
C VAL A 342 -4.05 17.16 12.78
N ASN A 343 -4.79 17.81 13.68
CA ASN A 343 -5.02 17.29 15.01
C ASN A 343 -6.19 16.29 14.99
N HIS A 344 -5.88 15.01 14.72
CA HIS A 344 -6.87 13.93 14.65
C HIS A 344 -7.69 13.73 15.94
N GLU A 345 -7.12 14.08 17.09
CA GLU A 345 -7.81 14.00 18.38
C GLU A 345 -8.88 15.09 18.49
N ALA A 346 -8.50 16.36 18.27
CA ALA A 346 -9.44 17.48 18.25
C ALA A 346 -10.51 17.33 17.17
N ALA A 347 -10.12 16.74 16.03
CA ALA A 347 -10.99 16.52 14.89
C ALA A 347 -11.77 15.18 14.96
N LYS A 348 -11.59 14.42 16.05
CA LYS A 348 -12.32 13.19 16.40
C LYS A 348 -12.37 12.15 15.28
N THR A 349 -11.33 12.08 14.46
CA THR A 349 -11.32 11.19 13.29
C THR A 349 -11.38 9.72 13.67
N LYS A 350 -10.87 9.35 14.86
CA LYS A 350 -10.99 8.00 15.41
C LYS A 350 -12.43 7.60 15.73
N GLU A 351 -13.32 8.54 16.04
CA GLU A 351 -14.74 8.27 16.30
C GLU A 351 -15.47 7.83 15.01
N LEU A 352 -14.93 8.16 13.83
CA LEU A 352 -15.45 7.73 12.54
C LEU A 352 -15.06 6.28 12.19
N GLY A 353 -13.98 5.79 12.79
CA GLY A 353 -13.48 4.44 12.60
C GLY A 353 -11.95 4.37 12.64
N LEU A 354 -11.44 3.17 12.90
CA LEU A 354 -10.01 2.91 13.11
C LEU A 354 -9.12 3.37 11.94
N TRP A 355 -9.61 3.24 10.70
CA TRP A 355 -8.85 3.54 9.49
C TRP A 355 -8.80 5.03 9.14
N TYR A 356 -9.74 5.83 9.64
CA TYR A 356 -9.95 7.20 9.19
C TYR A 356 -8.72 8.11 9.36
N PRO A 357 -8.02 8.14 10.51
CA PRO A 357 -6.88 9.03 10.67
C PRO A 357 -5.80 8.80 9.61
N THR A 358 -5.38 7.54 9.44
CA THR A 358 -4.30 7.17 8.52
C THR A 358 -4.71 7.31 7.05
N LEU A 359 -5.98 7.05 6.71
CA LEU A 359 -6.48 7.25 5.34
C LEU A 359 -6.59 8.74 5.00
N LEU A 360 -7.10 9.55 5.92
CA LEU A 360 -7.14 10.99 5.75
C LEU A 360 -5.74 11.56 5.51
N ASP A 361 -4.76 11.17 6.32
CA ASP A 361 -3.37 11.61 6.12
C ASP A 361 -2.84 11.15 4.76
N THR A 362 -3.10 9.90 4.38
CA THR A 362 -2.69 9.37 3.08
C THR A 362 -3.27 10.17 1.93
N VAL A 363 -4.55 10.54 1.99
CA VAL A 363 -5.26 11.30 0.96
C VAL A 363 -4.79 12.75 0.92
N MET A 364 -4.77 13.44 2.06
CA MET A 364 -4.32 14.83 2.19
C MET A 364 -2.85 14.98 1.76
N MET A 365 -1.98 14.04 2.12
CA MET A 365 -0.59 14.06 1.70
C MET A 365 -0.46 13.92 0.17
N SER A 366 -1.28 13.07 -0.44
CA SER A 366 -1.26 12.81 -1.88
C SER A 366 -1.91 13.94 -2.71
N GLY A 367 -2.73 14.80 -2.08
CA GLY A 367 -3.42 15.91 -2.73
C GLY A 367 -2.60 17.20 -2.87
N GLY A 368 -1.43 17.29 -2.23
CA GLY A 368 -0.57 18.47 -2.30
C GLY A 368 0.09 18.66 -3.68
N ILE A 369 0.50 19.89 -3.98
CA ILE A 369 1.35 20.20 -5.17
C ILE A 369 2.84 20.01 -4.84
N GLY A 370 3.17 19.79 -3.58
CA GLY A 370 4.48 19.30 -3.19
C GLY A 370 4.46 18.39 -1.97
N LEU A 371 5.58 17.71 -1.77
CA LEU A 371 5.78 16.79 -0.66
C LEU A 371 7.19 16.88 -0.09
N VAL A 372 7.29 16.82 1.24
CA VAL A 372 8.52 16.47 1.95
C VAL A 372 8.23 15.26 2.84
N GLY A 373 9.13 14.28 2.88
CA GLY A 373 9.02 13.16 3.80
C GLY A 373 10.35 12.43 4.00
N LEU A 374 10.33 11.35 4.77
CA LEU A 374 11.51 10.48 4.95
C LEU A 374 11.53 9.38 3.91
N TYR A 375 12.70 9.12 3.32
CA TYR A 375 12.87 8.05 2.36
C TYR A 375 12.48 6.68 2.94
N LYS A 376 12.77 6.40 4.22
CA LYS A 376 12.39 5.13 4.90
C LYS A 376 10.91 4.93 5.18
N SER A 377 10.06 5.93 4.96
CA SER A 377 8.62 5.77 5.14
C SER A 377 7.97 5.38 3.83
N THR A 378 7.43 4.15 3.75
CA THR A 378 6.62 3.71 2.60
C THR A 378 5.46 4.67 2.33
N MET A 379 4.88 5.25 3.38
CA MET A 379 3.83 6.26 3.27
C MET A 379 4.31 7.51 2.51
N ALA A 380 5.51 8.02 2.84
CA ALA A 380 6.10 9.16 2.16
C ALA A 380 6.51 8.83 0.71
N ILE A 381 7.05 7.64 0.45
CA ILE A 381 7.40 7.19 -0.91
C ILE A 381 6.14 7.13 -1.79
N MET A 382 5.05 6.52 -1.30
CA MET A 382 3.81 6.44 -2.09
C MET A 382 3.16 7.79 -2.29
N ALA A 383 3.21 8.67 -1.30
CA ALA A 383 2.78 10.04 -1.53
C ALA A 383 3.67 10.78 -2.54
N SER A 384 4.98 10.55 -2.58
CA SER A 384 5.85 11.24 -3.55
C SER A 384 5.50 10.86 -4.97
N HIS A 385 5.26 9.57 -5.23
CA HIS A 385 4.85 9.10 -6.55
C HIS A 385 3.49 9.73 -6.94
N ARG A 386 2.52 9.74 -6.02
CA ARG A 386 1.21 10.35 -6.26
C ARG A 386 1.34 11.85 -6.52
N VAL A 387 2.00 12.62 -5.66
CA VAL A 387 2.15 14.08 -5.87
C VAL A 387 2.77 14.38 -7.24
N THR A 388 3.83 13.65 -7.61
CA THR A 388 4.51 13.88 -8.89
C THR A 388 3.66 13.45 -10.09
N GLU A 389 3.01 12.29 -10.07
CA GLU A 389 2.30 11.79 -11.25
C GLU A 389 0.83 12.20 -11.32
N TRP A 390 0.21 12.45 -10.17
CA TRP A 390 -1.20 12.80 -10.10
C TRP A 390 -1.42 14.30 -10.23
N ASN A 391 -0.49 15.09 -9.69
CA ASN A 391 -0.64 16.54 -9.57
C ASN A 391 0.45 17.29 -10.34
N ALA A 392 1.35 16.59 -11.05
CA ALA A 392 2.55 17.16 -11.66
C ALA A 392 3.41 17.95 -10.64
N GLY A 393 3.36 17.54 -9.37
CA GLY A 393 3.97 18.24 -8.25
C GLY A 393 5.43 17.86 -8.01
N VAL A 394 6.02 18.48 -6.97
CA VAL A 394 7.43 18.29 -6.62
C VAL A 394 7.55 17.61 -5.26
N ALA A 395 8.28 16.49 -5.20
CA ALA A 395 8.54 15.77 -3.95
C ALA A 395 10.03 15.77 -3.58
N LYS A 396 10.31 15.77 -2.28
CA LYS A 396 11.66 15.58 -1.73
C LYS A 396 11.63 14.59 -0.56
N LEU A 397 12.31 13.47 -0.74
CA LEU A 397 12.53 12.49 0.32
C LEU A 397 13.88 12.72 0.98
N LEU A 398 13.88 12.93 2.29
CA LEU A 398 15.06 13.12 3.11
C LEU A 398 15.73 11.78 3.41
N GLN A 399 17.04 11.72 3.20
CA GLN A 399 17.87 10.58 3.61
C GLN A 399 18.36 10.76 5.06
N HIS A 400 18.49 9.63 5.77
CA HIS A 400 18.83 9.57 7.20
C HIS A 400 20.20 10.13 7.60
N ASP A 401 21.10 10.29 6.64
CA ASP A 401 22.47 10.78 6.79
C ASP A 401 22.58 12.28 6.53
N TYR A 402 21.45 13.00 6.50
CA TYR A 402 21.42 14.45 6.33
C TYR A 402 22.06 14.91 5.02
N GLY A 403 21.92 14.13 3.93
CA GLY A 403 22.35 14.57 2.59
C GLY A 403 21.82 15.95 2.20
N LEU A 404 20.78 16.44 2.90
CA LEU A 404 20.43 17.85 2.98
C LEU A 404 21.02 18.51 4.25
N GLN A 405 22.17 19.16 4.11
CA GLN A 405 22.71 20.06 5.14
C GLN A 405 21.84 21.32 5.21
N VAL A 406 21.43 21.71 6.42
CA VAL A 406 20.79 23.01 6.64
C VAL A 406 21.91 24.04 6.84
N PRO A 407 22.00 25.10 6.00
CA PRO A 407 23.04 26.10 6.15
C PRO A 407 23.05 26.75 7.54
N ASP A 408 24.24 27.05 8.05
CA ASP A 408 24.38 27.85 9.27
C ASP A 408 23.67 29.20 9.12
N GLY A 409 22.92 29.59 10.15
CA GLY A 409 22.09 30.80 10.11
C GLY A 409 20.87 30.73 9.19
N TRP A 410 20.56 29.59 8.55
CA TRP A 410 19.31 29.45 7.79
C TRP A 410 18.10 29.58 8.71
N GLU A 411 17.19 30.48 8.37
CA GLU A 411 15.91 30.69 9.05
C GLU A 411 14.75 30.46 8.08
N TRP A 412 13.62 30.01 8.61
CA TRP A 412 12.39 29.89 7.83
C TRP A 412 11.85 31.29 7.51
N ALA A 413 12.05 31.73 6.28
CA ALA A 413 11.54 33.00 5.79
C ALA A 413 10.36 32.73 4.85
N ASN A 414 9.14 32.75 5.39
CA ASN A 414 7.93 32.57 4.58
C ASN A 414 7.00 33.80 4.60
N SER A 415 7.47 35.00 4.97
CA SER A 415 6.92 36.29 4.50
C SER A 415 7.77 37.52 4.93
N ARG A 416 8.77 37.90 4.13
CA ARG A 416 9.07 39.32 3.93
C ARG A 416 9.03 39.58 2.43
N GLY A 417 7.83 39.88 1.96
CA GLY A 417 7.50 40.15 0.56
C GLY A 417 6.00 40.30 0.43
#